data_AF-A0A7J8WAR0-F1
#
_entry.id   AF-A0A7J8WAR0-F1
#
_cell.length_a   1.000
_cell.length_b   1.000
_cell.length_c   1.000
_cell.angle_alpha   90.00
_cell.angle_beta   90.00
_cell.angle_gamma   90.00
#
_symmetry.space_group_name_H-M   'P 1'
#
loop_
_entity.id
_entity.type
_entity.pdbx_description
1 polymer ?
#
loop_
_entity_poly.entity_id
_entity_poly.type
_entity_poly.pdbx_seq_one_letter_code
_entity_poly.pdbx_strand_id
1 'polypeptide(L)'
;SWDFTRISVTQNSLQELKEIWDQWNDEVKKLFYFGYGDPSYLFDIKIQVDKAYSRAINVLTFLKKLMNITEMSEQWVVARIKQKGDSKCIPWKNLKDLILAHPDTKKKFSVFALSVYGLVVFPKALRYVDEAVTDLFDR
;
A
#
# COMPACT_ATOMS: atom_id res chain seq x y z
N SER A 1 -15.27 16.45 15.78
CA SER A 1 -16.10 15.47 15.05
C SER A 1 -15.34 15.13 13.79
N TRP A 2 -14.78 13.93 13.68
CA TRP A 2 -14.06 13.50 12.48
C TRP A 2 -15.10 12.90 11.51
N ASP A 3 -15.45 13.65 10.47
CA ASP A 3 -16.34 13.18 9.40
C ASP A 3 -15.60 12.15 8.54
N PHE A 4 -15.63 10.88 8.95
CA PHE A 4 -15.22 9.72 8.15
C PHE A 4 -16.22 9.38 7.02
N THR A 5 -17.05 10.34 6.65
CA THR A 5 -18.12 10.16 5.68
C THR A 5 -17.52 10.09 4.28
N ARG A 6 -17.44 8.85 3.75
CA ARG A 6 -17.42 8.49 2.31
C ARG A 6 -16.07 8.32 1.59
N ILE A 7 -15.07 7.67 2.19
CA ILE A 7 -14.19 6.85 1.33
C ILE A 7 -14.86 5.47 1.25
N SER A 8 -15.81 5.35 0.30
CA SER A 8 -16.51 4.09 0.09
C SER A 8 -15.48 3.03 -0.31
N VAL A 9 -15.35 1.97 0.48
CA VAL A 9 -14.43 0.85 0.20
C VAL A 9 -14.72 0.23 -1.18
N THR A 10 -15.97 0.34 -1.67
CA THR A 10 -16.39 -0.04 -3.03
C THR A 10 -15.82 0.84 -4.16
N GLN A 11 -15.25 2.02 -3.86
CA GLN A 11 -14.66 2.93 -4.86
C GLN A 11 -13.13 2.84 -4.95
N ASN A 12 -12.46 2.32 -3.92
CA ASN A 12 -11.04 1.99 -4.05
C ASN A 12 -10.90 0.73 -4.94
N SER A 13 -9.72 0.62 -5.56
CA SER A 13 -9.37 -0.23 -6.70
C SER A 13 -9.46 -1.77 -6.49
N LEU A 14 -10.41 -2.26 -5.71
CA LEU A 14 -10.60 -3.69 -5.44
C LEU A 14 -10.68 -4.52 -6.73
N GLN A 15 -11.32 -3.99 -7.76
CA GLN A 15 -11.41 -4.64 -9.06
C GLN A 15 -10.03 -4.81 -9.72
N GLU A 16 -9.17 -3.78 -9.73
CA GLU A 16 -7.85 -3.91 -10.39
C GLU A 16 -6.87 -4.73 -9.53
N LEU A 17 -6.98 -4.65 -8.19
CA LEU A 17 -6.25 -5.54 -7.29
C LEU A 17 -6.64 -6.99 -7.51
N LYS A 18 -7.94 -7.26 -7.69
CA LYS A 18 -8.47 -8.58 -8.02
C LYS A 18 -7.99 -9.06 -9.38
N GLU A 19 -8.00 -8.21 -10.40
CA GLU A 19 -7.49 -8.56 -11.73
C GLU A 19 -6.00 -8.94 -11.70
N ILE A 20 -5.17 -8.22 -10.94
CA ILE A 20 -3.76 -8.58 -10.74
C ILE A 20 -3.64 -9.93 -10.02
N TRP A 21 -4.44 -10.13 -8.97
CA TRP A 21 -4.47 -11.38 -8.23
C TRP A 21 -4.89 -12.57 -9.10
N ASP A 22 -5.90 -12.39 -9.94
CA ASP A 22 -6.44 -13.44 -10.82
C ASP A 22 -5.45 -13.82 -11.93
N GLN A 23 -4.53 -12.92 -12.31
CA GLN A 23 -3.43 -13.21 -13.24
C GLN A 23 -2.33 -14.09 -12.63
N TRP A 24 -2.23 -14.19 -11.30
CA TRP A 24 -1.22 -15.01 -10.65
C TRP A 24 -1.64 -16.47 -10.59
N ASN A 25 -0.72 -17.37 -10.94
CA ASN A 25 -0.90 -18.80 -10.76
C ASN A 25 -0.81 -19.19 -9.27
N ASP A 26 -1.18 -20.44 -8.96
CA ASP A 26 -1.28 -20.91 -7.58
C ASP A 26 0.07 -20.94 -6.84
N GLU A 27 1.17 -21.14 -7.56
CA GLU A 27 2.52 -21.12 -6.97
C GLU A 27 2.89 -19.70 -6.51
N VAL A 28 2.63 -18.69 -7.35
CA VAL A 28 2.87 -17.28 -7.03
C VAL A 28 1.99 -16.84 -5.85
N LYS A 29 0.72 -17.28 -5.81
CA LYS A 29 -0.18 -17.01 -4.68
C LYS A 29 0.33 -17.65 -3.38
N LYS A 30 0.81 -18.89 -3.43
CA LYS A 30 1.43 -19.56 -2.26
C LYS A 30 2.67 -18.81 -1.75
N LEU A 31 3.51 -18.30 -2.64
CA LEU A 31 4.67 -17.50 -2.24
C LEU A 31 4.26 -16.18 -1.58
N PHE A 32 3.20 -15.53 -2.05
CA PHE A 32 2.63 -14.35 -1.39
C PHE A 32 2.16 -14.69 0.03
N TYR A 33 1.39 -15.78 0.20
CA TYR A 33 0.92 -16.22 1.50
C TYR A 33 2.05 -16.53 2.48
N PHE A 34 3.13 -17.18 2.03
CA PHE A 34 4.29 -17.45 2.88
C PHE A 34 4.99 -16.16 3.34
N GLY A 35 5.01 -15.12 2.50
CA GLY A 35 5.71 -13.86 2.78
C GLY A 35 4.92 -12.85 3.61
N TYR A 36 3.60 -12.83 3.48
CA TYR A 36 2.72 -11.80 4.05
C TYR A 36 1.56 -12.35 4.89
N GLY A 37 1.43 -13.68 5.00
CA GLY A 37 0.32 -14.34 5.68
C GLY A 37 -0.93 -14.46 4.79
N ASP A 38 -1.98 -15.05 5.35
CA ASP A 38 -3.29 -15.15 4.70
C ASP A 38 -3.97 -13.75 4.66
N PRO A 39 -4.45 -13.27 3.50
CA PRO A 39 -5.26 -12.07 3.35
C PRO A 39 -6.52 -12.08 4.23
N SER A 40 -6.97 -13.23 4.70
CA SER A 40 -8.03 -13.36 5.71
C SER A 40 -7.70 -12.60 7.00
N TYR A 41 -6.41 -12.49 7.36
CA TYR A 41 -5.96 -11.70 8.51
C TYR A 41 -6.08 -10.18 8.29
N LEU A 42 -6.34 -9.71 7.07
CA LEU A 42 -6.58 -8.29 6.79
C LEU A 42 -7.84 -7.77 7.52
N PHE A 43 -8.78 -8.64 7.89
CA PHE A 43 -9.95 -8.29 8.70
C PHE A 43 -9.63 -8.19 10.20
N ASP A 44 -8.64 -8.92 10.73
CA ASP A 44 -8.24 -8.91 12.15
C ASP A 44 -7.29 -7.76 12.52
N ILE A 45 -6.53 -7.24 11.54
CA ILE A 45 -5.56 -6.15 11.72
C ILE A 45 -6.23 -4.84 12.19
N LYS A 46 -7.53 -4.66 11.95
CA LYS A 46 -8.31 -3.49 12.38
C LYS A 46 -8.15 -3.18 13.88
N ILE A 47 -7.87 -4.19 14.71
CA ILE A 47 -7.79 -4.08 16.18
C ILE A 47 -6.40 -3.62 16.68
N GLN A 48 -5.31 -3.90 15.95
CA GLN A 48 -3.95 -3.50 16.39
C GLN A 48 -3.56 -2.08 15.96
N VAL A 49 -4.34 -1.47 15.08
CA VAL A 49 -3.98 -0.25 14.33
C VAL A 49 -4.23 1.05 15.10
N ASP A 50 -5.23 1.10 15.97
CA ASP A 50 -5.45 2.26 16.86
C ASP A 50 -4.21 2.59 17.69
N LYS A 51 -3.32 1.59 17.89
CA LYS A 51 -2.06 1.72 18.61
C LYS A 51 -0.87 2.17 17.73
N ALA A 52 -0.94 1.99 16.41
CA ALA A 52 0.15 2.34 15.48
C ALA A 52 0.06 3.80 15.01
N TYR A 53 -1.16 4.34 14.85
CA TYR A 53 -1.39 5.74 14.43
C TYR A 53 -0.96 6.81 15.46
N SER A 54 -0.42 6.41 16.62
CA SER A 54 0.01 7.34 17.68
C SER A 54 1.47 7.79 17.60
N ARG A 55 2.24 7.45 16.55
CA ARG A 55 3.65 7.85 16.42
C ARG A 55 3.86 8.92 15.34
N ALA A 56 4.52 10.00 15.72
CA ALA A 56 4.76 11.18 14.90
C ALA A 56 5.56 10.87 13.62
N ILE A 57 5.05 11.38 12.49
CA ILE A 57 5.56 11.15 11.14
C ILE A 57 6.67 12.16 10.84
N ASN A 58 7.87 11.66 10.50
CA ASN A 58 8.95 12.48 9.98
C ASN A 58 9.02 12.28 8.47
N VAL A 59 8.68 13.30 7.68
CA VAL A 59 8.59 13.28 6.21
C VAL A 59 9.78 12.63 5.47
N LEU A 60 10.98 12.61 6.07
CA LEU A 60 12.16 11.96 5.50
C LEU A 60 12.06 10.41 5.51
N THR A 61 11.17 9.84 6.33
CA THR A 61 10.98 8.39 6.42
C THR A 61 10.13 7.87 5.27
N PHE A 62 9.06 8.57 4.87
CA PHE A 62 8.18 8.10 3.80
C PHE A 62 8.89 7.89 2.47
N LEU A 63 9.73 8.86 2.06
CA LEU A 63 10.55 8.78 0.85
C LEU A 63 11.48 7.56 0.89
N LYS A 64 12.22 7.39 1.99
CA LYS A 64 13.16 6.27 2.17
C LYS A 64 12.44 4.92 2.20
N LYS A 65 11.28 4.84 2.86
CA LYS A 65 10.47 3.63 2.91
C LYS A 65 9.95 3.24 1.53
N LEU A 66 9.43 4.20 0.78
CA LEU A 66 9.02 3.94 -0.60
C LEU A 66 10.18 3.48 -1.47
N MET A 67 11.35 4.11 -1.37
CA MET A 67 12.56 3.66 -2.08
C MET A 67 12.91 2.21 -1.70
N ASN A 68 12.86 1.84 -0.43
CA ASN A 68 13.19 0.49 0.01
C ASN A 68 12.15 -0.56 -0.43
N ILE A 69 10.86 -0.22 -0.39
CA ILE A 69 9.76 -1.12 -0.77
C ILE A 69 9.73 -1.33 -2.28
N THR A 70 9.92 -0.25 -3.04
CA THR A 70 9.78 -0.24 -4.51
C THR A 70 11.09 -0.47 -5.24
N GLU A 71 12.24 -0.33 -4.57
CA GLU A 71 13.59 -0.27 -5.15
C GLU A 71 13.76 0.79 -6.26
N MET A 72 12.91 1.82 -6.23
CA MET A 72 13.00 2.94 -7.18
C MET A 72 13.97 4.02 -6.70
N SER A 73 14.49 4.78 -7.66
CA SER A 73 15.35 5.92 -7.36
C SER A 73 14.59 7.03 -6.62
N GLU A 74 15.31 7.81 -5.83
CA GLU A 74 14.75 8.96 -5.10
C GLU A 74 14.00 9.91 -6.04
N GLN A 75 14.58 10.23 -7.20
CA GLN A 75 13.96 11.10 -8.20
C GLN A 75 12.63 10.56 -8.70
N TRP A 76 12.53 9.25 -8.90
CA TRP A 76 11.29 8.62 -9.35
C TRP A 76 10.19 8.76 -8.29
N VAL A 77 10.55 8.56 -7.01
CA VAL A 77 9.63 8.60 -5.87
C VAL A 77 9.17 10.04 -5.60
N VAL A 78 10.12 10.99 -5.50
CA VAL A 78 9.82 12.41 -5.27
C VAL A 78 8.89 12.97 -6.34
N ALA A 79 9.09 12.61 -7.61
CA ALA A 79 8.24 13.07 -8.71
C ALA A 79 6.78 12.56 -8.64
N ARG A 80 6.50 11.54 -7.81
CA ARG A 80 5.19 10.85 -7.76
C ARG A 80 4.46 11.02 -6.44
N ILE A 81 5.16 11.35 -5.35
CA ILE A 81 4.52 11.72 -4.09
C ILE A 81 3.69 13.01 -4.29
N LYS A 82 2.47 13.01 -3.77
CA LYS A 82 1.56 14.16 -3.79
C LYS A 82 1.05 14.44 -2.39
N GLN A 83 0.90 15.72 -2.05
CA GLN A 83 0.17 16.14 -0.85
C GLN A 83 -1.33 15.89 -1.06
N LYS A 84 -1.99 15.22 -0.11
CA LYS A 84 -3.43 14.97 -0.08
C LYS A 84 -3.96 15.26 1.32
N GLY A 85 -4.64 16.40 1.47
CA GLY A 85 -5.04 16.87 2.79
C GLY A 85 -3.81 17.15 3.66
N ASP A 86 -3.77 16.54 4.83
CA ASP A 86 -2.71 16.67 5.84
C ASP A 86 -1.51 15.73 5.60
N SER A 87 -1.59 14.77 4.68
CA SER A 87 -0.53 13.78 4.47
C SER A 87 0.05 13.74 3.07
N LYS A 88 1.24 13.14 2.96
CA LYS A 88 1.83 12.76 1.69
C LYS A 88 1.30 11.39 1.26
N CYS A 89 1.07 11.23 -0.04
CA CYS A 89 0.56 9.99 -0.59
C CYS A 89 1.17 9.68 -1.95
N ILE A 90 1.18 8.40 -2.33
CA ILE A 90 1.57 7.94 -3.67
C ILE A 90 0.32 7.47 -4.46
N PRO A 91 0.13 7.88 -5.73
CA PRO A 91 -1.01 7.43 -6.51
C PRO A 91 -0.97 5.93 -6.77
N TRP A 92 -2.12 5.27 -6.64
CA TRP A 92 -2.28 3.84 -6.95
C TRP A 92 -1.80 3.49 -8.36
N LYS A 93 -2.11 4.33 -9.36
CA LYS A 93 -1.67 4.10 -10.75
C LYS A 93 -0.16 3.83 -10.84
N ASN A 94 0.65 4.59 -10.10
CA ASN A 94 2.09 4.42 -10.11
C ASN A 94 2.54 3.11 -9.46
N LEU A 95 1.86 2.68 -8.39
CA LEU A 95 2.11 1.38 -7.77
C LEU A 95 1.65 0.22 -8.65
N LYS A 96 0.49 0.36 -9.32
CA LYS A 96 -0.04 -0.60 -10.28
C LYS A 96 0.93 -0.83 -11.44
N ASP A 97 1.38 0.26 -12.08
CA ASP A 97 2.34 0.20 -13.19
C ASP A 97 3.63 -0.52 -12.74
N LEU A 98 4.07 -0.25 -11.50
CA LEU A 98 5.23 -0.92 -10.93
C LEU A 98 5.01 -2.42 -10.70
N ILE A 99 3.89 -2.83 -10.09
CA ILE A 99 3.55 -4.26 -9.87
C ILE A 99 3.56 -5.03 -11.20
N LEU A 100 3.01 -4.42 -12.25
CA LEU A 100 2.92 -5.06 -13.57
C LEU A 100 4.30 -5.17 -14.24
N ALA A 101 5.11 -4.11 -14.18
CA ALA A 101 6.38 -4.02 -14.91
C ALA A 101 7.61 -4.58 -14.17
N HIS A 102 7.58 -4.72 -12.85
CA HIS A 102 8.77 -5.10 -12.07
C HIS A 102 9.26 -6.51 -12.47
N PRO A 103 10.56 -6.78 -12.61
CA PRO A 103 11.05 -8.13 -12.91
C PRO A 103 11.06 -9.03 -11.66
N ASP A 104 11.35 -8.48 -10.48
CA ASP A 104 11.38 -9.23 -9.22
C ASP A 104 9.97 -9.45 -8.62
N THR A 105 9.56 -10.71 -8.54
CA THR A 105 8.29 -11.16 -7.94
C THR A 105 8.15 -10.79 -6.46
N LYS A 106 9.21 -10.83 -5.65
CA LYS A 106 9.15 -10.44 -4.24
C LYS A 106 8.81 -8.95 -4.11
N LYS A 107 9.33 -8.11 -5.01
CA LYS A 107 9.02 -6.67 -5.02
C LYS A 107 7.60 -6.41 -5.47
N LYS A 108 7.09 -7.16 -6.46
CA LYS A 108 5.66 -7.14 -6.81
C LYS A 108 4.80 -7.40 -5.59
N PHE A 109 5.15 -8.40 -4.78
CA PHE A 109 4.41 -8.71 -3.56
C PHE A 109 4.45 -7.58 -2.53
N SER A 110 5.63 -6.99 -2.27
CA SER A 110 5.74 -5.84 -1.36
C SER A 110 4.86 -4.67 -1.79
N VAL A 111 4.89 -4.31 -3.07
CA VAL A 111 4.13 -3.19 -3.61
C VAL A 111 2.63 -3.51 -3.66
N PHE A 112 2.27 -4.75 -3.99
CA PHE A 112 0.89 -5.22 -3.95
C PHE A 112 0.33 -5.20 -2.52
N ALA A 113 1.08 -5.71 -1.55
CA ALA A 113 0.71 -5.65 -0.14
C ALA A 113 0.54 -4.21 0.34
N LEU A 114 1.49 -3.31 0.02
CA LEU A 114 1.39 -1.88 0.34
C LEU A 114 0.08 -1.28 -0.20
N SER A 115 -0.31 -1.68 -1.41
CA SER A 115 -1.52 -1.20 -2.07
C SER A 115 -2.80 -1.77 -1.46
N VAL A 116 -2.80 -3.05 -1.05
CA VAL A 116 -3.92 -3.65 -0.30
C VAL A 116 -4.10 -2.92 1.03
N TYR A 117 -3.03 -2.73 1.80
CA TYR A 117 -3.11 -2.01 3.07
C TYR A 117 -3.56 -0.56 2.88
N GLY A 118 -3.02 0.16 1.91
CA GLY A 118 -3.33 1.58 1.74
C GLY A 118 -4.66 1.89 1.06
N LEU A 119 -5.17 1.00 0.20
CA LEU A 119 -6.41 1.24 -0.54
C LEU A 119 -7.62 0.51 0.08
N VAL A 120 -7.41 -0.59 0.78
CA VAL A 120 -8.53 -1.41 1.28
C VAL A 120 -8.63 -1.34 2.79
N VAL A 121 -7.49 -1.49 3.48
CA VAL A 121 -7.49 -1.59 4.95
C VAL A 121 -7.47 -0.21 5.60
N PHE A 122 -6.66 0.73 5.09
CA PHE A 122 -6.50 2.09 5.61
C PHE A 122 -6.76 3.17 4.55
N PRO A 123 -7.95 3.19 3.94
CA PRO A 123 -8.23 4.13 2.87
C PRO A 123 -8.33 5.56 3.43
N LYS A 124 -7.25 6.34 3.30
CA LYS A 124 -7.21 7.76 3.70
C LYS A 124 -7.49 8.71 2.54
N ALA A 125 -7.19 8.30 1.31
CA ALA A 125 -7.48 9.07 0.09
C ALA A 125 -7.83 8.16 -1.09
N LEU A 126 -8.85 8.53 -1.86
CA LEU A 126 -9.34 7.75 -3.00
C LEU A 126 -8.26 7.62 -4.09
N ARG A 127 -7.84 6.41 -4.44
CA ARG A 127 -6.75 6.10 -5.40
C ARG A 127 -5.34 6.52 -4.96
N TYR A 128 -5.11 6.69 -3.66
CA TYR A 128 -3.79 7.01 -3.12
C TYR A 128 -3.48 6.15 -1.90
N VAL A 129 -2.21 5.79 -1.74
CA VAL A 129 -1.69 5.15 -0.53
C VAL A 129 -1.03 6.20 0.35
N ASP A 130 -1.47 6.28 1.59
CA ASP A 130 -0.99 7.24 2.60
C ASP A 130 0.38 6.88 3.17
N GLU A 131 1.14 7.88 3.60
CA GLU A 131 2.48 7.66 4.13
C GLU A 131 2.52 6.78 5.38
N ALA A 132 1.53 6.87 6.27
CA ALA A 132 1.48 6.05 7.49
C ALA A 132 1.39 4.54 7.19
N VAL A 133 0.89 4.16 6.01
CA VAL A 133 0.79 2.76 5.60
C VAL A 133 2.18 2.14 5.38
N THR A 134 3.16 2.95 4.97
CA THR A 134 4.53 2.45 4.79
C THR A 134 5.20 2.05 6.10
N ASP A 135 4.71 2.53 7.24
CA ASP A 135 5.24 2.17 8.56
C ASP A 135 4.99 0.69 8.91
N LEU A 136 4.03 0.03 8.24
CA LEU A 136 3.77 -1.41 8.38
C LEU A 136 4.85 -2.28 7.73
N PHE A 137 5.74 -1.68 6.94
CA PHE A 137 6.75 -2.36 6.14
C PHE A 137 8.17 -2.14 6.68
N ASP A 138 8.30 -1.62 7.91
CA ASP A 138 9.60 -1.54 8.59
C ASP A 138 10.15 -2.96 8.81
N ARG A 139 11.17 -3.30 8.01
CA ARG A 139 12.00 -4.50 8.15
C ARG A 139 13.41 -4.09 8.56
#